data_AF-A0A4Q5LH47-F1
#
_entry.id   AF-A0A4Q5LH47-F1
#
_cell.length_a   1.000
_cell.length_b   1.000
_cell.length_c   1.000
_cell.angle_alpha   90.00
_cell.angle_beta   90.00
_cell.angle_gamma   90.00
#
_symmetry.space_group_name_H-M   'P 1'
#
loop_
_entity.id
_entity.type
_entity.pdbx_description
1 polymer ?
#
loop_
_entity_poly.entity_id
_entity_poly.type
_entity_poly.pdbx_seq_one_letter_code
_entity_poly.pdbx_strand_id
1 'polypeptide(L)'
;MDYRSISEDDFSKYIDLMSIVLVTVTEIEKECLHERISPLPELTHILVVQKQFYTYYLGMLGKYAVCHVESRMGTSGAGASIMTVQQAIEFVKPVIIIMVGIAFGGDETKQRIGDVLVSELVVQYENIKIKRNKIECRGFRQMSSVLLFNRFTKPIGWSFSLTKTRKSKIIYGHLLSGEKLVDDKKYRDQLLKIFEPAIGGEMEGAGLVSVAHAYNKNWLVVKGICDFADGNKAVNKIKKQYLAARAAVDLCACVFTDMHTFQDLGVIPLKEEAKELSALLKLDQVLFADSTFNSYSASKEQYYLIREIDKKYNNILDSKSNIWSYGDSGLGKTCMTFRNLIHANKKVFVIDFSSVDTEDMLSVFDYMHGRLLDAANCEVQNKPNTLMKVMDMICETLNRFYSNTYLVMEEMPIGTGKENIFKHVFSMILKNSMQYPDSTVNFCFTSIGDPKESVLSIAEKIGEKIHFMEVSEWEESDMKLLLNIMLDAIKCKLSQEYFDALIKFSARNPRKLKTGLRDLVLFAQFKDQSFEASMHQYFENKFGHVK
;
A
#
# COMPACT_ATOMS: atom_id res chain seq x y z
N MET A 1 -8.72 1.29 29.34
CA MET A 1 -8.53 0.74 27.98
C MET A 1 -7.39 -0.25 28.10
N ASP A 2 -7.66 -1.52 27.85
CA ASP A 2 -6.65 -2.54 28.06
C ASP A 2 -5.95 -2.81 26.73
N TYR A 3 -4.64 -2.58 26.73
CA TYR A 3 -3.76 -2.85 25.60
C TYR A 3 -3.19 -4.26 25.72
N ARG A 4 -3.02 -4.94 24.58
CA ARG A 4 -2.31 -6.23 24.52
C ARG A 4 -1.13 -6.13 23.57
N SER A 5 0.08 -6.26 24.12
CA SER A 5 1.28 -6.35 23.31
C SER A 5 1.30 -7.67 22.51
N ILE A 6 1.65 -7.59 21.23
CA ILE A 6 1.79 -8.72 20.31
C ILE A 6 3.14 -8.68 19.60
N SER A 7 3.59 -9.83 19.10
CA SER A 7 4.80 -9.93 18.29
C SER A 7 4.58 -9.33 16.89
N GLU A 8 5.68 -9.02 16.17
CA GLU A 8 5.61 -8.61 14.77
C GLU A 8 5.00 -9.70 13.87
N ASP A 9 5.33 -10.96 14.14
CA ASP A 9 4.77 -12.11 13.43
C ASP A 9 3.25 -12.21 13.64
N ASP A 10 2.76 -11.96 14.85
CA ASP A 10 1.33 -11.91 15.12
C ASP A 10 0.66 -10.68 14.50
N PHE A 11 1.36 -9.54 14.42
CA PHE A 11 0.87 -8.35 13.74
C PHE A 11 0.64 -8.60 12.24
N SER A 12 1.50 -9.41 11.60
CA SER A 12 1.37 -9.73 10.18
C SER A 12 0.01 -10.37 9.81
N LYS A 13 -0.68 -10.99 10.77
CA LYS A 13 -2.02 -11.55 10.59
C LYS A 13 -3.11 -10.48 10.39
N TYR A 14 -2.85 -9.25 10.82
CA TYR A 14 -3.80 -8.13 10.80
C TYR A 14 -3.43 -7.05 9.79
N ILE A 15 -2.22 -7.08 9.21
CA ILE A 15 -1.71 -6.02 8.34
C ILE A 15 -2.63 -5.77 7.13
N ASP A 16 -3.20 -6.83 6.56
CA ASP A 16 -4.10 -6.72 5.40
C ASP A 16 -5.48 -6.13 5.77
N LEU A 17 -5.85 -6.14 7.05
CA LEU A 17 -7.03 -5.44 7.56
C LEU A 17 -6.77 -3.94 7.71
N MET A 18 -5.50 -3.53 7.81
CA MET A 18 -5.06 -2.19 8.20
C MET A 18 -4.89 -1.28 6.98
N SER A 19 -5.98 -1.05 6.26
CA SER A 19 -5.98 -0.16 5.08
C SER A 19 -5.90 1.33 5.43
N ILE A 20 -6.03 1.69 6.71
CA ILE A 20 -6.08 3.07 7.19
C ILE A 20 -5.07 3.27 8.32
N VAL A 21 -4.17 4.25 8.15
CA VAL A 21 -3.31 4.75 9.22
C VAL A 21 -3.83 6.09 9.73
N LEU A 22 -3.97 6.21 11.05
CA LEU A 22 -4.26 7.45 11.76
C LEU A 22 -3.00 7.95 12.46
N VAL A 23 -2.65 9.22 12.25
CA VAL A 23 -1.47 9.84 12.87
C VAL A 23 -1.92 10.93 13.82
N THR A 24 -1.47 10.86 15.07
CA THR A 24 -1.58 11.93 16.06
C THR A 24 -0.19 12.42 16.45
N VAL A 25 -0.11 13.55 17.16
CA VAL A 25 1.16 14.23 17.47
C VAL A 25 1.31 14.50 18.97
N THR A 26 0.22 14.82 19.66
CA THR A 26 0.22 15.11 21.09
C THR A 26 -0.53 14.04 21.87
N GLU A 27 -0.18 13.88 23.15
CA GLU A 27 -0.88 12.96 24.05
C GLU A 27 -2.39 13.23 24.12
N ILE A 28 -2.83 14.50 24.09
CA ILE A 28 -4.27 14.84 24.09
C ILE A 28 -4.96 14.33 22.83
N GLU A 29 -4.30 14.42 21.67
CA GLU A 29 -4.86 13.93 20.41
C GLU A 29 -4.99 12.40 20.42
N LYS A 30 -3.96 11.72 20.92
CA LYS A 30 -3.96 10.26 21.13
C LYS A 30 -5.04 9.83 22.11
N GLU A 31 -5.14 10.48 23.27
CA GLU A 31 -6.19 10.20 24.26
C GLU A 31 -7.59 10.33 23.64
N CYS A 32 -7.86 11.45 22.96
CA CYS A 32 -9.14 11.69 22.28
C CYS A 32 -9.42 10.63 21.20
N LEU A 33 -8.40 10.23 20.45
CA LEU A 33 -8.54 9.19 19.44
C LEU A 33 -8.85 7.83 20.08
N HIS A 34 -8.11 7.47 21.12
CA HIS A 34 -8.24 6.18 21.79
C HIS A 34 -9.59 6.07 22.50
N GLU A 35 -10.19 7.17 23.00
CA GLU A 35 -11.57 7.18 23.50
C GLU A 35 -12.62 6.70 22.47
N ARG A 36 -12.29 6.76 21.17
CA ARG A 36 -13.16 6.35 20.06
C ARG A 36 -12.69 5.09 19.36
N ILE A 37 -11.48 4.61 19.64
CA ILE A 37 -10.98 3.33 19.14
C ILE A 37 -11.49 2.21 20.05
N SER A 38 -12.02 1.16 19.45
CA SER A 38 -12.39 -0.08 20.12
C SER A 38 -11.48 -1.23 19.68
N PRO A 39 -11.44 -2.35 20.42
CA PRO A 39 -10.77 -3.57 19.95
C PRO A 39 -11.31 -4.03 18.59
N LEU A 40 -10.51 -4.80 17.84
CA LEU A 40 -11.02 -5.53 16.67
C LEU A 40 -12.11 -6.53 17.07
N PRO A 41 -13.01 -6.94 16.15
CA PRO A 41 -14.01 -7.96 16.44
C PRO A 41 -13.39 -9.21 17.06
N GLU A 42 -14.10 -9.81 18.03
CA GLU A 42 -13.66 -11.00 18.78
C GLU A 42 -12.46 -10.79 19.72
N LEU A 43 -11.88 -9.59 19.74
CA LEU A 43 -10.83 -9.22 20.69
C LEU A 43 -11.39 -8.35 21.81
N THR A 44 -10.76 -8.44 22.98
CA THR A 44 -11.12 -7.64 24.16
C THR A 44 -10.18 -6.46 24.39
N HIS A 45 -9.10 -6.36 23.61
CA HIS A 45 -8.00 -5.42 23.81
C HIS A 45 -7.61 -4.75 22.48
N ILE A 46 -7.15 -3.51 22.55
CA ILE A 46 -6.43 -2.86 21.44
C ILE A 46 -5.06 -3.55 21.36
N LEU A 47 -4.69 -4.06 20.17
CA LEU A 47 -3.40 -4.71 20.02
C LEU A 47 -2.30 -3.66 19.86
N VAL A 48 -1.11 -3.97 20.37
CA VAL A 48 0.03 -3.07 20.34
C VAL A 48 1.24 -3.82 19.81
N VAL A 49 1.90 -3.26 18.81
CA VAL A 49 3.17 -3.78 18.30
C VAL A 49 4.21 -2.67 18.30
N GLN A 50 5.44 -3.02 18.67
CA GLN A 50 6.59 -2.13 18.62
C GLN A 50 7.47 -2.55 17.44
N LYS A 51 7.70 -1.63 16.51
CA LYS A 51 8.56 -1.85 15.35
C LYS A 51 9.52 -0.69 15.19
N GLN A 52 10.82 -1.01 15.27
CA GLN A 52 11.89 -0.01 15.28
C GLN A 52 11.65 1.07 16.35
N PHE A 53 11.42 2.33 15.93
CA PHE A 53 11.26 3.50 16.80
C PHE A 53 9.80 3.80 17.16
N TYR A 54 8.82 3.05 16.64
CA TYR A 54 7.41 3.39 16.75
C TYR A 54 6.60 2.29 17.45
N THR A 55 5.57 2.74 18.16
CA THR A 55 4.52 1.90 18.73
C THR A 55 3.26 2.08 17.92
N TYR A 56 2.72 0.98 17.41
CA TYR A 56 1.51 0.96 16.59
C TYR A 56 0.37 0.34 17.39
N TYR A 57 -0.81 0.95 17.30
CA TYR A 57 -2.02 0.54 17.99
C TYR A 57 -3.08 0.10 16.98
N LEU A 58 -3.66 -1.07 17.19
CA LEU A 58 -4.57 -1.70 16.25
C LEU A 58 -5.96 -1.80 16.88
N GLY A 59 -6.95 -1.25 16.19
CA GLY A 59 -8.33 -1.31 16.64
C GLY A 59 -9.32 -0.90 15.56
N MET A 60 -10.53 -0.60 15.99
CA MET A 60 -11.67 -0.20 15.19
C MET A 60 -11.99 1.26 15.45
N LEU A 61 -12.08 2.06 14.38
CA LEU A 61 -12.74 3.37 14.42
C LEU A 61 -13.98 3.30 13.54
N GLY A 62 -15.16 3.48 14.14
CA GLY A 62 -16.41 3.21 13.44
C GLY A 62 -16.46 1.76 12.97
N LYS A 63 -16.60 1.54 11.67
CA LYS A 63 -16.67 0.21 11.05
C LYS A 63 -15.37 -0.22 10.36
N TYR A 64 -14.26 0.49 10.52
CA TYR A 64 -13.01 0.16 9.84
C TYR A 64 -11.90 -0.18 10.83
N ALA A 65 -11.10 -1.19 10.47
CA ALA A 65 -9.82 -1.42 11.13
C ALA A 65 -8.87 -0.27 10.83
N VAL A 66 -8.22 0.24 11.87
CA VAL A 66 -7.27 1.34 11.79
C VAL A 66 -5.99 0.96 12.53
N CYS A 67 -4.87 1.40 11.97
CA CYS A 67 -3.60 1.44 12.66
C CYS A 67 -3.34 2.87 13.12
N HIS A 68 -3.12 3.08 14.41
CA HIS A 68 -2.72 4.37 14.95
C HIS A 68 -1.21 4.37 15.25
N VAL A 69 -0.56 5.48 14.94
CA VAL A 69 0.82 5.77 15.32
C VAL A 69 0.95 7.22 15.77
N GLU A 70 1.80 7.45 16.76
CA GLU A 70 2.11 8.77 17.27
C GLU A 70 3.39 9.32 16.62
N SER A 71 3.31 10.57 16.15
CA SER A 71 4.44 11.35 15.66
C SER A 71 4.85 12.39 16.69
N ARG A 72 6.06 12.95 16.54
CA ARG A 72 6.50 14.14 17.27
C ARG A 72 6.16 15.40 16.49
N MET A 73 6.06 16.51 17.21
CA MET A 73 5.80 17.83 16.63
C MET A 73 6.84 18.19 15.56
N GLY A 74 6.38 18.82 14.49
CA GLY A 74 7.21 19.27 13.36
C GLY A 74 7.28 18.31 12.18
N THR A 75 8.01 18.74 11.14
CA THR A 75 8.16 17.96 9.89
C THR A 75 9.48 17.21 9.86
N SER A 76 10.55 17.85 10.33
CA SER A 76 11.94 17.39 10.19
C SER A 76 12.54 17.12 11.57
N GLY A 77 12.77 15.84 11.90
CA GLY A 77 13.37 15.45 13.18
C GLY A 77 13.20 13.97 13.49
N ALA A 78 13.98 13.46 14.46
CA ALA A 78 13.85 12.08 14.92
C ALA A 78 12.46 11.84 15.53
N GLY A 79 11.65 11.05 14.84
CA GLY A 79 10.25 10.78 15.21
C GLY A 79 9.24 11.82 14.71
N ALA A 80 9.65 12.81 13.92
CA ALA A 80 8.74 13.79 13.32
C ALA A 80 7.96 13.21 12.12
N SER A 81 6.98 13.97 11.62
CA SER A 81 5.97 13.46 10.69
C SER A 81 6.51 12.79 9.42
N ILE A 82 7.62 13.25 8.82
CA ILE A 82 8.22 12.57 7.66
C ILE A 82 8.63 11.14 8.02
N MET A 83 9.42 10.96 9.07
CA MET A 83 9.91 9.63 9.47
C MET A 83 8.76 8.75 9.96
N THR A 84 7.80 9.30 10.71
CA THR A 84 6.66 8.53 11.22
C THR A 84 5.80 8.01 10.09
N VAL A 85 5.43 8.88 9.15
CA VAL A 85 4.56 8.50 8.03
C VAL A 85 5.27 7.53 7.10
N GLN A 86 6.56 7.73 6.83
CA GLN A 86 7.33 6.81 6.00
C GLN A 86 7.39 5.41 6.61
N GLN A 87 7.76 5.31 7.89
CA GLN A 87 7.83 4.01 8.57
C GLN A 87 6.45 3.36 8.70
N ALA A 88 5.38 4.14 8.93
CA ALA A 88 4.03 3.62 8.94
C ALA A 88 3.61 3.09 7.56
N ILE A 89 4.00 3.74 6.46
CA ILE A 89 3.71 3.25 5.11
C ILE A 89 4.48 1.96 4.82
N GLU A 90 5.77 1.91 5.14
CA GLU A 90 6.61 0.73 4.90
C GLU A 90 6.14 -0.47 5.73
N PHE A 91 5.74 -0.23 6.99
CA PHE A 91 5.34 -1.28 7.91
C PHE A 91 3.89 -1.73 7.74
N VAL A 92 2.93 -0.81 7.58
CA VAL A 92 1.49 -1.12 7.55
C VAL A 92 0.95 -1.23 6.12
N LYS A 93 1.61 -0.59 5.15
CA LYS A 93 1.18 -0.52 3.73
C LYS A 93 -0.26 0.00 3.53
N PRO A 94 -0.66 1.11 4.18
CA PRO A 94 -2.04 1.59 4.13
C PRO A 94 -2.43 2.09 2.74
N VAL A 95 -3.74 2.18 2.51
CA VAL A 95 -4.36 2.88 1.37
C VAL A 95 -4.62 4.35 1.72
N ILE A 96 -5.04 4.60 2.96
CA ILE A 96 -5.45 5.92 3.48
C ILE A 96 -4.57 6.29 4.67
N ILE A 97 -4.13 7.55 4.72
CA ILE A 97 -3.43 8.12 5.88
C ILE A 97 -4.13 9.41 6.30
N ILE A 98 -4.63 9.46 7.53
CA ILE A 98 -5.29 10.65 8.07
C ILE A 98 -4.50 11.16 9.26
N MET A 99 -4.05 12.41 9.17
CA MET A 99 -3.46 13.09 10.32
C MET A 99 -4.55 13.86 11.05
N VAL A 100 -4.93 13.35 12.22
CA VAL A 100 -6.00 13.90 13.05
C VAL A 100 -5.39 14.60 14.26
N GLY A 101 -5.89 15.80 14.60
CA GLY A 101 -5.31 16.54 15.70
C GLY A 101 -5.85 17.95 15.90
N ILE A 102 -4.99 18.87 16.33
CA ILE A 102 -5.32 20.27 16.59
C ILE A 102 -4.53 21.25 15.72
N ALA A 103 -5.11 22.42 15.48
CA ALA A 103 -4.54 23.50 14.69
C ALA A 103 -4.93 24.87 15.26
N PHE A 104 -4.25 25.92 14.80
CA PHE A 104 -4.73 27.28 15.01
C PHE A 104 -5.71 27.70 13.89
N GLY A 105 -6.72 28.49 14.25
CA GLY A 105 -7.65 29.10 13.30
C GLY A 105 -7.09 30.39 12.69
N GLY A 106 -7.44 30.66 11.43
CA GLY A 106 -7.03 31.87 10.73
C GLY A 106 -7.92 33.11 10.92
N ASP A 107 -9.21 32.94 11.28
CA ASP A 107 -10.16 34.06 11.39
C ASP A 107 -11.09 33.87 12.60
N GLU A 108 -10.74 34.49 13.73
CA GLU A 108 -11.49 34.46 14.99
C GLU A 108 -12.91 35.03 14.90
N THR A 109 -13.22 35.81 13.85
CA THR A 109 -14.57 36.35 13.65
C THR A 109 -15.52 35.28 13.10
N LYS A 110 -15.03 34.44 12.19
CA LYS A 110 -15.83 33.42 11.47
C LYS A 110 -15.72 32.02 12.08
N GLN A 111 -14.58 31.71 12.68
CA GLN A 111 -14.23 30.41 13.24
C GLN A 111 -14.26 30.46 14.77
N ARG A 112 -14.32 29.31 15.44
CA ARG A 112 -14.20 29.19 16.91
C ARG A 112 -13.51 27.91 17.31
N ILE A 113 -13.09 27.88 18.57
CA ILE A 113 -12.51 26.69 19.20
C ILE A 113 -13.44 25.49 19.04
N GLY A 114 -12.88 24.39 18.55
CA GLY A 114 -13.59 23.15 18.26
C GLY A 114 -14.31 23.09 16.91
N ASP A 115 -14.30 24.16 16.10
CA ASP A 115 -14.57 24.00 14.66
C ASP A 115 -13.46 23.14 14.04
N VAL A 116 -13.80 22.33 13.02
CA VAL A 116 -12.88 21.34 12.43
C VAL A 116 -12.42 21.81 11.06
N LEU A 117 -11.11 21.93 10.89
CA LEU A 117 -10.44 22.23 9.64
C LEU A 117 -10.19 20.92 8.87
N VAL A 118 -10.58 20.88 7.59
CA VAL A 118 -10.30 19.78 6.67
C VAL A 118 -9.46 20.29 5.51
N SER A 119 -8.28 19.71 5.29
CA SER A 119 -7.40 20.16 4.22
C SER A 119 -7.97 19.82 2.84
N GLU A 120 -8.24 20.83 2.02
CA GLU A 120 -8.33 20.64 0.56
C GLU A 120 -6.92 20.50 -0.01
N LEU A 121 -6.02 21.34 0.49
CA LEU A 121 -4.63 21.46 0.08
C LEU A 121 -3.78 21.83 1.31
N VAL A 122 -2.56 21.31 1.37
CA VAL A 122 -1.55 21.71 2.37
C VAL A 122 -0.49 22.58 1.70
N VAL A 123 -0.14 23.70 2.36
CA VAL A 123 0.91 24.62 1.93
C VAL A 123 2.06 24.58 2.93
N GLN A 124 3.24 24.17 2.47
CA GLN A 124 4.45 24.28 3.28
C GLN A 124 4.93 25.74 3.28
N TYR A 125 4.84 26.45 4.41
CA TYR A 125 5.15 27.88 4.44
C TYR A 125 6.59 28.23 4.82
N GLU A 126 7.41 27.24 5.18
CA GLU A 126 8.80 27.47 5.61
C GLU A 126 9.74 27.84 4.46
N ASN A 127 9.52 27.28 3.27
CA ASN A 127 10.38 27.52 2.12
C ASN A 127 9.96 28.80 1.38
N ILE A 128 10.57 29.92 1.76
CA ILE A 128 10.32 31.25 1.19
C ILE A 128 11.62 31.94 0.79
N LYS A 129 11.57 32.74 -0.28
CA LYS A 129 12.64 33.65 -0.69
C LYS A 129 12.28 35.07 -0.30
N ILE A 130 13.10 35.67 0.57
CA ILE A 130 12.94 37.05 1.02
C ILE A 130 13.77 37.98 0.12
N LYS A 131 13.13 38.99 -0.46
CA LYS A 131 13.76 40.11 -1.18
C LYS A 131 13.41 41.42 -0.47
N ARG A 132 14.14 42.50 -0.78
CA ARG A 132 14.06 43.82 -0.12
C ARG A 132 12.63 44.31 0.16
N ASN A 133 11.65 44.06 -0.72
CA ASN A 133 10.23 44.42 -0.56
C ASN A 133 9.26 43.32 -1.05
N LYS A 134 9.70 42.06 -1.16
CA LYS A 134 8.87 40.98 -1.72
C LYS A 134 9.19 39.64 -1.07
N ILE A 135 8.15 38.88 -0.73
CA ILE A 135 8.24 37.49 -0.31
C ILE A 135 7.79 36.63 -1.49
N GLU A 136 8.63 35.68 -1.89
CA GLU A 136 8.32 34.70 -2.94
C GLU A 136 8.20 33.32 -2.30
N CYS A 137 7.02 32.70 -2.41
CA CYS A 137 6.75 31.37 -1.86
C CYS A 137 7.42 30.31 -2.74
N ARG A 138 8.14 29.37 -2.12
CA ARG A 138 8.81 28.26 -2.80
C ARG A 138 8.44 26.89 -2.24
N GLY A 139 7.74 26.84 -1.11
CA GLY A 139 7.21 25.61 -0.56
C GLY A 139 6.18 24.97 -1.48
N PHE A 140 6.13 23.65 -1.44
CA PHE A 140 5.18 22.90 -2.24
C PHE A 140 3.75 23.13 -1.75
N ARG A 141 2.82 22.92 -2.67
CA ARG A 141 1.38 22.99 -2.45
C ARG A 141 0.78 21.72 -3.03
N GLN A 142 0.12 20.93 -2.19
CA GLN A 142 -0.34 19.63 -2.62
C GLN A 142 -1.79 19.42 -2.23
N MET A 143 -2.58 19.01 -3.23
CA MET A 143 -3.98 18.65 -3.06
C MET A 143 -4.11 17.34 -2.29
N SER A 144 -5.09 17.29 -1.39
CA SER A 144 -5.52 16.07 -0.73
C SER A 144 -6.25 15.13 -1.68
N SER A 145 -6.54 13.90 -1.22
CA SER A 145 -7.34 12.96 -2.00
C SER A 145 -8.74 13.53 -2.25
N VAL A 146 -9.13 13.64 -3.53
CA VAL A 146 -10.45 14.15 -3.94
C VAL A 146 -11.58 13.36 -3.27
N LEU A 147 -11.41 12.04 -3.15
CA LEU A 147 -12.39 11.18 -2.49
C LEU A 147 -12.46 11.49 -0.99
N LEU A 148 -11.34 11.46 -0.28
CA LEU A 148 -11.33 11.72 1.17
C LEU A 148 -11.88 13.12 1.48
N PHE A 149 -11.45 14.12 0.71
CA PHE A 149 -11.94 15.49 0.83
C PHE A 149 -13.46 15.56 0.68
N ASN A 150 -14.04 14.89 -0.32
CA ASN A 150 -15.49 14.84 -0.51
C ASN A 150 -16.21 14.21 0.70
N ARG A 151 -15.71 13.06 1.19
CA ARG A 151 -16.33 12.33 2.31
C ARG A 151 -16.29 13.12 3.62
N PHE A 152 -15.22 13.85 3.87
CA PHE A 152 -15.03 14.63 5.10
C PHE A 152 -15.67 16.02 5.08
N THR A 153 -15.95 16.58 3.89
CA THR A 153 -16.65 17.88 3.78
C THR A 153 -18.16 17.75 3.76
N LYS A 154 -18.68 16.56 3.44
CA LYS A 154 -20.11 16.25 3.39
C LYS A 154 -20.46 14.97 4.16
N PRO A 155 -20.07 14.85 5.45
CA PRO A 155 -20.39 13.66 6.23
C PRO A 155 -21.90 13.55 6.46
N ILE A 156 -22.43 12.34 6.41
CA ILE A 156 -23.83 12.06 6.69
C ILE A 156 -24.05 12.11 8.20
N GLY A 157 -24.90 13.03 8.66
CA GLY A 157 -25.37 13.07 10.05
C GLY A 157 -24.38 13.60 11.09
N TRP A 158 -23.19 14.10 10.69
CA TRP A 158 -22.24 14.62 11.66
C TRP A 158 -22.74 15.91 12.32
N SER A 159 -22.68 15.94 13.65
CA SER A 159 -23.09 17.09 14.45
C SER A 159 -22.42 17.06 15.82
N PHE A 160 -21.39 17.87 16.01
CA PHE A 160 -20.69 17.98 17.28
C PHE A 160 -21.09 19.26 18.03
N SER A 161 -21.51 19.16 19.29
CA SER A 161 -21.96 20.31 20.09
C SER A 161 -20.79 20.94 20.85
N LEU A 162 -20.50 22.22 20.61
CA LEU A 162 -19.49 22.99 21.32
C LEU A 162 -20.05 23.62 22.60
N THR A 163 -21.31 24.06 22.53
CA THR A 163 -22.11 24.53 23.66
C THR A 163 -23.54 24.03 23.49
N LYS A 164 -24.42 24.29 24.46
CA LYS A 164 -25.86 23.98 24.36
C LYS A 164 -26.53 24.58 23.12
N THR A 165 -26.00 25.69 22.59
CA THR A 165 -26.62 26.48 21.52
C THR A 165 -25.78 26.54 20.25
N ARG A 166 -24.54 26.03 20.26
CA ARG A 166 -23.63 26.12 19.13
C ARG A 166 -23.02 24.78 18.77
N LYS A 167 -23.18 24.41 17.50
CA LYS A 167 -22.53 23.25 16.88
C LYS A 167 -21.19 23.65 16.26
N SER A 168 -20.28 22.70 16.20
CA SER A 168 -19.04 22.78 15.45
C SER A 168 -19.32 22.83 13.95
N LYS A 169 -18.48 23.55 13.21
CA LYS A 169 -18.51 23.63 11.75
C LYS A 169 -17.35 22.88 11.14
N ILE A 170 -17.60 22.26 9.99
CA ILE A 170 -16.54 21.81 9.09
C ILE A 170 -16.14 22.99 8.22
N ILE A 171 -14.86 23.34 8.25
CA ILE A 171 -14.26 24.42 7.48
C ILE A 171 -13.16 23.80 6.65
N TYR A 172 -13.21 23.95 5.33
CA TYR A 172 -12.26 23.32 4.44
C TYR A 172 -11.59 24.34 3.52
N GLY A 173 -10.37 24.02 3.09
CA GLY A 173 -9.55 24.90 2.28
C GLY A 173 -8.06 24.66 2.48
N HIS A 174 -7.25 25.70 2.24
CA HIS A 174 -5.80 25.60 2.31
C HIS A 174 -5.31 25.62 3.77
N LEU A 175 -4.59 24.58 4.18
CA LEU A 175 -4.00 24.50 5.51
C LEU A 175 -2.50 24.79 5.45
N LEU A 176 -2.03 25.69 6.31
CA LEU A 176 -0.60 25.99 6.43
C LEU A 176 0.10 24.95 7.30
N SER A 177 1.28 24.51 6.89
CA SER A 177 2.14 23.63 7.67
C SER A 177 3.60 24.10 7.69
N GLY A 178 4.21 24.12 8.86
CA GLY A 178 5.60 24.56 9.05
C GLY A 178 6.16 24.28 10.43
N GLU A 179 7.42 24.62 10.66
CA GLU A 179 8.15 24.21 11.88
C GLU A 179 7.90 25.12 13.08
N LYS A 180 7.30 26.29 12.87
CA LYS A 180 7.09 27.28 13.93
C LYS A 180 5.77 27.03 14.64
N LEU A 181 5.83 26.92 15.97
CA LEU A 181 4.65 27.11 16.81
C LEU A 181 4.26 28.60 16.77
N VAL A 182 3.30 28.96 15.93
CA VAL A 182 2.86 30.35 15.80
C VAL A 182 2.06 30.76 17.04
N ASP A 183 2.54 31.77 17.77
CA ASP A 183 1.89 32.33 18.96
C ASP A 183 2.01 33.87 18.99
N ASP A 184 1.87 34.50 17.83
CA ASP A 184 1.89 35.95 17.67
C ASP A 184 0.84 36.36 16.63
N LYS A 185 -0.15 37.15 17.07
CA LYS A 185 -1.28 37.56 16.24
C LYS A 185 -0.83 38.31 14.97
N LYS A 186 0.16 39.19 15.09
CA LYS A 186 0.65 40.00 13.97
C LYS A 186 1.34 39.12 12.94
N TYR A 187 2.16 38.18 13.37
CA TYR A 187 2.84 37.21 12.52
C TYR A 187 1.82 36.27 11.85
N ARG A 188 0.84 35.75 12.60
CA ARG A 188 -0.28 34.97 12.04
C ARG A 188 -1.01 35.72 10.94
N ASP A 189 -1.42 36.97 11.21
CA ASP A 189 -2.17 37.79 10.26
C ASP A 189 -1.34 38.09 9.00
N GLN A 190 -0.03 38.32 9.16
CA GLN A 190 0.89 38.47 8.03
C GLN A 190 1.04 37.17 7.23
N LEU A 191 1.15 36.03 7.91
CA LEU A 191 1.30 34.72 7.30
C LEU A 191 0.06 34.37 6.46
N LEU A 192 -1.14 34.54 7.02
CA LEU A 192 -2.39 34.27 6.31
C LEU A 192 -2.59 35.20 5.11
N LYS A 193 -2.12 36.46 5.19
CA LYS A 193 -2.15 37.39 4.06
C LYS A 193 -1.21 36.96 2.93
N ILE A 194 -0.04 36.41 3.26
CA ILE A 194 0.92 35.90 2.25
C ILE A 194 0.34 34.66 1.54
N PHE A 195 -0.37 33.83 2.29
CA PHE A 195 -0.86 32.53 1.82
C PHE A 195 -2.40 32.46 1.68
N GLU A 196 -3.04 33.58 1.38
CA GLU A 196 -4.48 33.61 1.11
C GLU A 196 -4.84 32.60 -0.02
N PRO A 197 -5.94 31.82 0.08
CA PRO A 197 -7.00 31.80 1.09
C PRO A 197 -6.79 30.77 2.24
N ALA A 198 -5.63 30.76 2.89
CA ALA A 198 -5.39 29.87 4.05
C ALA A 198 -6.42 30.03 5.18
N ILE A 199 -6.90 28.91 5.72
CA ILE A 199 -7.94 28.87 6.76
C ILE A 199 -7.40 28.67 8.19
N GLY A 200 -6.11 28.37 8.32
CA GLY A 200 -5.46 28.05 9.59
C GLY A 200 -4.12 27.34 9.35
N GLY A 201 -3.52 26.81 10.41
CA GLY A 201 -2.28 26.06 10.27
C GLY A 201 -1.88 25.19 11.45
N GLU A 202 -0.91 24.34 11.20
CA GLU A 202 -0.35 23.33 12.10
C GLU A 202 1.13 23.06 11.76
N MET A 203 1.74 22.01 12.32
CA MET A 203 3.19 21.80 12.26
C MET A 203 3.66 20.49 11.60
N GLU A 204 2.76 19.60 11.17
CA GLU A 204 3.11 18.22 10.76
C GLU A 204 2.61 17.83 9.36
N GLY A 205 1.57 18.49 8.85
CA GLY A 205 0.91 18.18 7.59
C GLY A 205 1.85 18.20 6.38
N ALA A 206 2.85 19.09 6.34
CA ALA A 206 3.82 19.09 5.25
C ALA A 206 4.63 17.78 5.22
N GLY A 207 4.99 17.21 6.38
CA GLY A 207 5.70 15.93 6.44
C GLY A 207 4.83 14.74 6.00
N LEU A 208 3.56 14.71 6.43
CA LEU A 208 2.59 13.75 5.92
C LEU A 208 2.52 13.77 4.39
N VAL A 209 2.34 14.97 3.85
CA VAL A 209 2.01 15.17 2.45
C VAL A 209 3.22 14.90 1.54
N SER A 210 4.42 15.27 1.95
CA SER A 210 5.64 14.95 1.19
C SER A 210 5.82 13.45 1.01
N VAL A 211 5.55 12.68 2.07
CA VAL A 211 5.72 11.22 2.04
C VAL A 211 4.54 10.55 1.33
N ALA A 212 3.30 10.92 1.66
CA ALA A 212 2.12 10.35 1.02
C ALA A 212 2.12 10.58 -0.50
N HIS A 213 2.59 11.74 -0.96
CA HIS A 213 2.78 11.99 -2.39
C HIS A 213 3.84 11.08 -3.01
N ALA A 214 5.01 10.94 -2.37
CA ALA A 214 6.09 10.08 -2.87
C ALA A 214 5.67 8.60 -2.97
N TYR A 215 4.81 8.13 -2.06
CA TYR A 215 4.30 6.76 -2.02
C TYR A 215 2.93 6.57 -2.70
N ASN A 216 2.41 7.59 -3.39
CA ASN A 216 1.09 7.60 -4.04
C ASN A 216 -0.06 7.11 -3.12
N LYS A 217 -0.13 7.65 -1.89
CA LYS A 217 -1.14 7.30 -0.88
C LYS A 217 -2.24 8.35 -0.79
N ASN A 218 -3.47 7.90 -0.52
CA ASN A 218 -4.57 8.81 -0.23
C ASN A 218 -4.36 9.42 1.15
N TRP A 219 -4.42 10.74 1.25
CA TRP A 219 -4.19 11.42 2.52
C TRP A 219 -5.16 12.56 2.78
N LEU A 220 -5.34 12.88 4.05
CA LEU A 220 -6.10 14.03 4.53
C LEU A 220 -5.56 14.55 5.87
N VAL A 221 -5.62 15.86 6.09
CA VAL A 221 -5.38 16.48 7.40
C VAL A 221 -6.70 16.97 7.98
N VAL A 222 -7.02 16.54 9.20
CA VAL A 222 -8.26 16.85 9.91
C VAL A 222 -7.92 17.40 11.29
N LYS A 223 -8.10 18.70 11.51
CA LYS A 223 -7.61 19.36 12.73
C LYS A 223 -8.69 20.22 13.38
N GLY A 224 -8.92 20.05 14.67
CA GLY A 224 -9.79 20.94 15.44
C GLY A 224 -9.07 22.24 15.79
N ILE A 225 -9.76 23.38 15.75
CA ILE A 225 -9.19 24.66 16.17
C ILE A 225 -9.03 24.68 17.69
N CYS A 226 -7.79 24.70 18.20
CA CYS A 226 -7.50 24.78 19.65
C CYS A 226 -7.15 26.19 20.13
N ASP A 227 -6.67 27.04 19.24
CA ASP A 227 -6.35 28.44 19.51
C ASP A 227 -6.39 29.27 18.21
N PHE A 228 -6.07 30.56 18.33
CA PHE A 228 -5.96 31.49 17.21
C PHE A 228 -4.56 32.07 17.09
N ALA A 229 -3.53 31.42 17.65
CA ALA A 229 -2.14 31.86 17.56
C ALA A 229 -1.93 33.36 17.89
N ASP A 230 -2.62 33.85 18.93
CA ASP A 230 -2.76 35.27 19.26
C ASP A 230 -1.86 35.74 20.41
N GLY A 231 -1.02 34.85 20.97
CA GLY A 231 -0.20 35.13 22.16
C GLY A 231 -0.90 34.81 23.49
N ASN A 232 -2.16 34.35 23.48
CA ASN A 232 -2.94 34.05 24.69
C ASN A 232 -3.16 32.53 24.90
N LYS A 233 -2.25 31.70 24.41
CA LYS A 233 -2.39 30.23 24.41
C LYS A 233 -2.51 29.57 25.78
N ALA A 234 -2.10 30.24 26.87
CA ALA A 234 -2.08 29.66 28.21
C ALA A 234 -3.47 29.48 28.85
N VAL A 235 -4.46 30.30 28.49
CA VAL A 235 -5.78 30.28 29.16
C VAL A 235 -6.62 29.10 28.70
N ASN A 236 -6.96 28.19 29.63
CA ASN A 236 -7.74 26.98 29.39
C ASN A 236 -7.18 26.07 28.28
N LYS A 237 -5.85 26.09 28.09
CA LYS A 237 -5.15 25.38 27.00
C LYS A 237 -5.59 23.93 26.85
N ILE A 238 -5.48 23.14 27.91
CA ILE A 238 -5.82 21.70 27.91
C ILE A 238 -7.28 21.49 27.50
N LYS A 239 -8.21 22.25 28.09
CA LYS A 239 -9.65 22.14 27.77
C LYS A 239 -9.96 22.47 26.32
N LYS A 240 -9.32 23.51 25.76
CA LYS A 240 -9.49 23.89 24.36
C LYS A 240 -8.90 22.84 23.41
N GLN A 241 -7.70 22.35 23.70
CA GLN A 241 -7.03 21.30 22.93
C GLN A 241 -7.84 20.00 22.94
N TYR A 242 -8.32 19.58 24.10
CA TYR A 242 -9.16 18.39 24.24
C TYR A 242 -10.49 18.54 23.47
N LEU A 243 -11.18 19.68 23.59
CA LEU A 243 -12.40 19.95 22.83
C LEU A 243 -12.15 19.91 21.31
N ALA A 244 -11.05 20.51 20.86
CA ALA A 244 -10.66 20.56 19.46
C ALA A 244 -10.31 19.19 18.90
N ALA A 245 -9.43 18.45 19.59
CA ALA A 245 -9.04 17.09 19.21
C ALA A 245 -10.26 16.17 19.17
N ARG A 246 -11.12 16.22 20.19
CA ARG A 246 -12.35 15.41 20.23
C ARG A 246 -13.31 15.72 19.08
N ALA A 247 -13.47 17.00 18.70
CA ALA A 247 -14.30 17.36 17.55
C ALA A 247 -13.75 16.79 16.23
N ALA A 248 -12.43 16.85 16.04
CA ALA A 248 -11.76 16.29 14.86
C ALA A 248 -11.86 14.76 14.80
N VAL A 249 -11.59 14.08 15.92
CA VAL A 249 -11.74 12.62 16.04
C VAL A 249 -13.19 12.21 15.84
N ASP A 250 -14.16 12.94 16.38
CA ASP A 250 -15.57 12.61 16.20
C ASP A 250 -16.03 12.75 14.74
N LEU A 251 -15.50 13.73 14.00
CA LEU A 251 -15.70 13.80 12.56
C LEU A 251 -15.15 12.57 11.86
N CYS A 252 -13.92 12.15 12.17
CA CYS A 252 -13.34 10.91 11.64
C CYS A 252 -14.24 9.71 11.98
N ALA A 253 -14.61 9.54 13.25
CA ALA A 253 -15.46 8.44 13.70
C ALA A 253 -16.81 8.42 12.95
N CYS A 254 -17.43 9.57 12.75
CA CYS A 254 -18.70 9.69 12.03
C CYS A 254 -18.57 9.25 10.57
N VAL A 255 -17.55 9.72 9.87
CA VAL A 255 -17.26 9.33 8.47
C VAL A 255 -17.01 7.82 8.36
N PHE A 256 -16.38 7.25 9.37
CA PHE A 256 -16.04 5.82 9.44
C PHE A 256 -17.23 4.94 9.86
N THR A 257 -18.40 5.49 10.18
CA THR A 257 -19.59 4.68 10.49
C THR A 257 -20.34 4.21 9.24
N ASP A 258 -20.13 4.85 8.10
CA ASP A 258 -20.71 4.43 6.83
C ASP A 258 -19.82 3.36 6.15
N MET A 259 -20.46 2.24 5.80
CA MET A 259 -19.82 1.05 5.19
C MET A 259 -19.33 1.32 3.76
N HIS A 260 -19.84 2.36 3.11
CA HIS A 260 -19.58 2.64 1.70
C HIS A 260 -18.62 3.81 1.50
N THR A 261 -18.26 4.54 2.57
CA THR A 261 -17.43 5.76 2.51
C THR A 261 -16.17 5.58 1.68
N PHE A 262 -15.45 4.47 1.88
CA PHE A 262 -14.14 4.21 1.29
C PHE A 262 -14.14 3.07 0.25
N GLN A 263 -15.31 2.67 -0.24
CA GLN A 263 -15.46 1.56 -1.17
C GLN A 263 -14.68 1.77 -2.48
N ASP A 264 -14.69 2.99 -3.02
CA ASP A 264 -13.96 3.30 -4.28
C ASP A 264 -12.43 3.28 -4.09
N LEU A 265 -11.94 3.27 -2.85
CA LEU A 265 -10.52 3.07 -2.51
C LEU A 265 -10.19 1.60 -2.22
N GLY A 266 -11.17 0.69 -2.33
CA GLY A 266 -10.99 -0.73 -2.02
C GLY A 266 -10.80 -1.00 -0.52
N VAL A 267 -11.18 -0.06 0.36
CA VAL A 267 -11.04 -0.22 1.81
C VAL A 267 -12.30 -0.87 2.38
N ILE A 268 -12.11 -1.98 3.09
CA ILE A 268 -13.20 -2.86 3.53
C ILE A 268 -13.53 -2.58 5.01
N PRO A 269 -14.80 -2.35 5.37
CA PRO A 269 -15.22 -2.27 6.76
C PRO A 269 -15.32 -3.66 7.43
N LEU A 270 -15.04 -3.73 8.73
CA LEU A 270 -15.23 -4.91 9.59
C LEU A 270 -16.60 -4.83 10.28
N LYS A 271 -17.40 -5.91 10.20
CA LYS A 271 -18.73 -6.01 10.83
C LYS A 271 -18.59 -6.38 12.32
N GLU A 272 -19.25 -5.61 13.20
CA GLU A 272 -19.57 -6.05 14.57
C GLU A 272 -20.75 -7.05 14.49
N GLU A 273 -20.47 -8.34 14.71
CA GLU A 273 -21.42 -9.47 14.86
C GLU A 273 -22.78 -9.42 14.12
N ALA A 274 -22.90 -10.20 13.04
CA ALA A 274 -24.20 -10.74 12.65
C ALA A 274 -24.60 -11.85 13.64
N LYS A 275 -25.33 -11.50 14.70
CA LYS A 275 -25.89 -12.47 15.65
C LYS A 275 -27.02 -13.33 15.07
N GLU A 276 -27.53 -13.03 13.89
CA GLU A 276 -28.47 -13.88 13.16
C GLU A 276 -28.23 -13.76 11.64
N LEU A 277 -27.09 -14.26 11.13
CA LEU A 277 -27.04 -14.69 9.73
C LEU A 277 -27.19 -16.21 9.70
N SER A 278 -28.38 -16.65 9.31
CA SER A 278 -28.73 -18.04 9.05
C SER A 278 -27.65 -18.73 8.23
N ALA A 279 -26.85 -19.63 8.82
CA ALA A 279 -26.12 -20.75 8.21
C ALA A 279 -25.44 -20.58 6.81
N LEU A 280 -25.29 -19.37 6.29
CA LEU A 280 -24.88 -19.05 4.93
C LEU A 280 -23.50 -18.42 5.03
N LEU A 281 -22.49 -19.30 4.89
CA LEU A 281 -21.08 -19.01 4.71
C LEU A 281 -20.49 -17.99 5.70
N LYS A 282 -20.17 -18.48 6.92
CA LYS A 282 -19.05 -17.92 7.69
C LYS A 282 -17.77 -18.16 6.88
N LEU A 283 -17.48 -17.25 5.96
CA LEU A 283 -16.30 -17.30 5.11
C LEU A 283 -15.09 -16.97 5.97
N ASP A 284 -14.16 -17.91 6.08
CA ASP A 284 -12.83 -17.62 6.62
C ASP A 284 -12.10 -16.72 5.59
N GLN A 285 -11.88 -15.45 5.97
CA GLN A 285 -11.30 -14.46 5.08
C GLN A 285 -9.84 -14.75 4.75
N VAL A 286 -9.10 -15.37 5.69
CA VAL A 286 -7.71 -15.79 5.48
C VAL A 286 -7.70 -16.92 4.45
N LEU A 287 -8.56 -17.91 4.64
CA LEU A 287 -8.73 -19.03 3.72
C LEU A 287 -9.13 -18.58 2.31
N PHE A 288 -10.00 -17.56 2.21
CA PHE A 288 -10.41 -17.01 0.92
C PHE A 288 -9.29 -16.22 0.23
N ALA A 289 -8.55 -15.42 0.99
CA ALA A 289 -7.40 -14.69 0.45
C ALA A 289 -6.31 -15.65 -0.05
N ASP A 290 -6.01 -16.68 0.74
CA ASP A 290 -5.02 -17.70 0.40
C ASP A 290 -5.43 -18.56 -0.79
N SER A 291 -6.72 -18.90 -0.94
CA SER A 291 -7.20 -19.66 -2.11
C SER A 291 -7.24 -18.85 -3.40
N THR A 292 -7.37 -17.52 -3.31
CA THR A 292 -7.44 -16.63 -4.47
C THR A 292 -6.11 -15.91 -4.79
N PHE A 293 -5.00 -16.30 -4.17
CA PHE A 293 -3.72 -15.59 -4.20
C PHE A 293 -3.20 -15.20 -5.60
N ASN A 294 -2.52 -14.05 -5.69
CA ASN A 294 -1.79 -13.62 -6.90
C ASN A 294 -0.27 -13.73 -6.77
N SER A 295 0.24 -14.00 -5.56
CA SER A 295 1.66 -14.23 -5.28
C SER A 295 1.81 -15.48 -4.42
N TYR A 296 2.73 -16.35 -4.85
CA TYR A 296 2.91 -17.68 -4.26
C TYR A 296 3.72 -17.61 -2.95
N SER A 297 3.31 -18.43 -1.99
CA SER A 297 4.08 -18.78 -0.80
C SER A 297 3.82 -20.25 -0.46
N ALA A 298 4.71 -20.90 0.28
CA ALA A 298 4.55 -22.31 0.63
C ALA A 298 3.22 -22.62 1.36
N SER A 299 2.67 -21.65 2.12
CA SER A 299 1.37 -21.77 2.78
C SER A 299 0.18 -21.95 1.83
N LYS A 300 0.34 -21.55 0.56
CA LYS A 300 -0.71 -21.53 -0.47
C LYS A 300 -0.63 -22.72 -1.43
N GLU A 301 0.31 -23.65 -1.25
CA GLU A 301 0.51 -24.78 -2.16
C GLU A 301 -0.77 -25.60 -2.38
N GLN A 302 -1.56 -25.81 -1.34
CA GLN A 302 -2.83 -26.53 -1.41
C GLN A 302 -3.86 -25.90 -2.37
N TYR A 303 -3.68 -24.64 -2.75
CA TYR A 303 -4.56 -23.92 -3.69
C TYR A 303 -3.91 -23.70 -5.06
N TYR A 304 -2.67 -24.15 -5.26
CA TYR A 304 -1.97 -24.01 -6.54
C TYR A 304 -2.39 -25.12 -7.51
N LEU A 305 -2.84 -24.74 -8.72
CA LEU A 305 -3.11 -25.70 -9.78
C LEU A 305 -1.81 -25.99 -10.56
N ILE A 306 -1.28 -27.20 -10.42
CA ILE A 306 -0.15 -27.69 -11.20
C ILE A 306 -0.61 -27.97 -12.64
N ARG A 307 0.06 -27.35 -13.62
CA ARG A 307 -0.21 -27.53 -15.06
C ARG A 307 0.97 -28.20 -15.76
N GLU A 308 0.78 -28.57 -17.03
CA GLU A 308 1.86 -29.16 -17.85
C GLU A 308 3.08 -28.24 -17.98
N ILE A 309 2.86 -26.92 -17.95
CA ILE A 309 3.96 -25.95 -18.00
C ILE A 309 4.85 -26.00 -16.75
N ASP A 310 4.30 -26.32 -15.57
CA ASP A 310 5.08 -26.51 -14.35
C ASP A 310 6.03 -27.72 -14.47
N LYS A 311 5.56 -28.80 -15.11
CA LYS A 311 6.40 -29.99 -15.38
C LYS A 311 7.54 -29.62 -16.33
N LYS A 312 7.24 -28.88 -17.41
CA LYS A 312 8.27 -28.36 -18.33
C LYS A 312 9.27 -27.47 -17.61
N TYR A 313 8.80 -26.62 -16.69
CA TYR A 313 9.65 -25.71 -15.91
C TYR A 313 10.60 -26.48 -15.00
N ASN A 314 10.09 -27.47 -14.25
CA ASN A 314 10.91 -28.30 -13.37
C ASN A 314 12.00 -29.08 -14.12
N ASN A 315 11.68 -29.66 -15.29
CA ASN A 315 12.67 -30.35 -16.11
C ASN A 315 13.86 -29.46 -16.52
N ILE A 316 13.64 -28.14 -16.67
CA ILE A 316 14.69 -27.16 -17.00
C ILE A 316 15.47 -26.76 -15.75
N LEU A 317 14.84 -26.73 -14.57
CA LEU A 317 15.56 -26.45 -13.31
C LEU A 317 16.62 -27.51 -13.01
N ASP A 318 16.34 -28.77 -13.35
CA ASP A 318 17.27 -29.90 -13.16
C ASP A 318 18.57 -29.75 -13.97
N SER A 319 18.52 -29.04 -15.11
CA SER A 319 19.71 -28.77 -15.94
C SER A 319 20.55 -27.57 -15.48
N LYS A 320 20.22 -26.95 -14.32
CA LYS A 320 20.88 -25.73 -13.79
C LYS A 320 20.94 -24.58 -14.80
N SER A 321 19.88 -24.39 -15.57
CA SER A 321 19.84 -23.37 -16.61
C SER A 321 19.23 -22.05 -16.13
N ASN A 322 19.53 -20.97 -16.84
CA ASN A 322 18.78 -19.71 -16.71
C ASN A 322 17.45 -19.83 -17.46
N ILE A 323 16.39 -19.20 -16.95
CA ILE A 323 15.04 -19.35 -17.48
C ILE A 323 14.41 -17.98 -17.70
N TRP A 324 13.76 -17.80 -18.85
CA TRP A 324 12.98 -16.60 -19.15
C TRP A 324 11.53 -16.97 -19.45
N SER A 325 10.62 -16.58 -18.57
CA SER A 325 9.18 -16.81 -18.76
C SER A 325 8.49 -15.56 -19.30
N TYR A 326 7.80 -15.66 -20.43
CA TYR A 326 7.13 -14.52 -21.08
C TYR A 326 5.68 -14.86 -21.47
N GLY A 327 4.87 -13.84 -21.76
CA GLY A 327 3.45 -13.97 -22.11
C GLY A 327 2.59 -12.91 -21.43
N ASP A 328 1.29 -12.88 -21.70
CA ASP A 328 0.42 -11.80 -21.23
C ASP A 328 0.34 -11.63 -19.70
N SER A 329 -0.08 -10.45 -19.27
CA SER A 329 -0.25 -10.11 -17.85
C SER A 329 -1.34 -10.97 -17.20
N GLY A 330 -1.05 -11.50 -16.01
CA GLY A 330 -2.01 -12.26 -15.22
C GLY A 330 -2.09 -13.75 -15.51
N LEU A 331 -1.25 -14.30 -16.39
CA LEU A 331 -1.22 -15.74 -16.71
C LEU A 331 -0.49 -16.62 -15.69
N GLY A 332 0.03 -16.03 -14.59
CA GLY A 332 0.65 -16.79 -13.49
C GLY A 332 2.15 -17.07 -13.64
N LYS A 333 2.85 -16.37 -14.54
CA LYS A 333 4.31 -16.51 -14.77
C LYS A 333 5.13 -16.48 -13.48
N THR A 334 4.97 -15.40 -12.70
CA THR A 334 5.67 -15.20 -11.43
C THR A 334 5.33 -16.30 -10.44
N CYS A 335 4.04 -16.62 -10.24
CA CYS A 335 3.63 -17.70 -9.34
C CYS A 335 4.29 -19.04 -9.70
N MET A 336 4.29 -19.41 -10.98
CA MET A 336 4.92 -20.62 -11.49
C MET A 336 6.42 -20.64 -11.21
N THR A 337 7.13 -19.54 -11.49
CA THR A 337 8.56 -19.41 -11.23
C THR A 337 8.88 -19.63 -9.74
N PHE A 338 8.22 -18.90 -8.84
CA PHE A 338 8.48 -19.01 -7.40
C PHE A 338 8.15 -20.39 -6.86
N ARG A 339 7.00 -20.95 -7.25
CA ARG A 339 6.56 -22.27 -6.79
C ARG A 339 7.59 -23.33 -7.15
N ASN A 340 7.98 -23.42 -8.42
CA ASN A 340 8.90 -24.46 -8.87
C ASN A 340 10.31 -24.29 -8.28
N LEU A 341 10.80 -23.06 -8.09
CA LEU A 341 12.07 -22.80 -7.41
C LEU A 341 12.04 -23.24 -5.93
N ILE A 342 10.97 -22.92 -5.20
CA ILE A 342 10.81 -23.28 -3.79
C ILE A 342 10.73 -24.81 -3.62
N HIS A 343 9.96 -25.50 -4.47
CA HIS A 343 9.85 -26.97 -4.43
C HIS A 343 11.15 -27.67 -4.83
N ALA A 344 11.94 -27.09 -5.73
CA ALA A 344 13.27 -27.56 -6.08
C ALA A 344 14.34 -27.23 -5.01
N ASN A 345 13.93 -26.73 -3.83
CA ASN A 345 14.79 -26.32 -2.72
C ASN A 345 15.90 -25.34 -3.15
N LYS A 346 15.54 -24.39 -4.03
CA LYS A 346 16.41 -23.31 -4.48
C LYS A 346 16.19 -22.07 -3.62
N LYS A 347 17.27 -21.39 -3.25
CA LYS A 347 17.16 -20.06 -2.63
C LYS A 347 16.70 -19.08 -3.70
N VAL A 348 15.76 -18.20 -3.36
CA VAL A 348 15.24 -17.20 -4.30
C VAL A 348 15.65 -15.81 -3.81
N PHE A 349 16.29 -15.03 -4.67
CA PHE A 349 16.57 -13.63 -4.42
C PHE A 349 15.87 -12.79 -5.48
N VAL A 350 15.00 -11.88 -5.06
CA VAL A 350 14.15 -11.11 -5.96
C VAL A 350 14.72 -9.72 -6.17
N ILE A 351 14.78 -9.29 -7.42
CA ILE A 351 15.11 -7.93 -7.81
C ILE A 351 13.93 -7.39 -8.62
N ASP A 352 13.28 -6.39 -8.05
CA ASP A 352 12.13 -5.71 -8.65
C ASP A 352 12.61 -4.41 -9.31
N PHE A 353 12.31 -4.24 -10.60
CA PHE A 353 12.70 -3.07 -11.38
C PHE A 353 11.57 -2.04 -11.53
N SER A 354 10.39 -2.24 -10.92
CA SER A 354 9.22 -1.36 -11.04
C SER A 354 9.46 0.09 -10.60
N SER A 355 10.42 0.32 -9.71
CA SER A 355 10.75 1.63 -9.12
C SER A 355 12.08 2.21 -9.58
N VAL A 356 12.76 1.59 -10.56
CA VAL A 356 14.11 1.99 -10.99
C VAL A 356 14.02 2.81 -12.27
N ASP A 357 14.72 3.95 -12.30
CA ASP A 357 14.90 4.70 -13.54
C ASP A 357 15.77 3.90 -14.53
N THR A 358 15.17 3.51 -15.65
CA THR A 358 15.79 2.65 -16.65
C THR A 358 16.55 3.41 -17.74
N GLU A 359 16.64 4.74 -17.65
CA GLU A 359 17.38 5.56 -18.62
C GLU A 359 18.91 5.41 -18.48
N ASP A 360 19.40 5.12 -17.28
CA ASP A 360 20.83 4.88 -17.00
C ASP A 360 21.11 3.44 -16.53
N MET A 361 21.77 2.68 -17.41
CA MET A 361 22.14 1.28 -17.15
C MET A 361 23.14 1.13 -15.99
N LEU A 362 23.98 2.12 -15.72
CA LEU A 362 24.89 2.05 -14.57
C LEU A 362 24.08 2.09 -13.27
N SER A 363 23.12 3.01 -13.17
CA SER A 363 22.21 3.11 -12.02
C SER A 363 21.39 1.84 -11.79
N VAL A 364 20.90 1.19 -12.85
CA VAL A 364 20.17 -0.08 -12.77
C VAL A 364 21.03 -1.19 -12.17
N PHE A 365 22.27 -1.34 -12.64
CA PHE A 365 23.17 -2.38 -12.14
C PHE A 365 23.74 -2.03 -10.75
N ASP A 366 23.95 -0.75 -10.44
CA ASP A 366 24.36 -0.29 -9.11
C ASP A 366 23.26 -0.57 -8.07
N TYR A 367 22.00 -0.34 -8.43
CA TYR A 367 20.84 -0.73 -7.62
C TYR A 367 20.84 -2.25 -7.36
N MET A 368 20.99 -3.05 -8.42
CA MET A 368 21.08 -4.50 -8.29
C MET A 368 22.22 -4.94 -7.36
N HIS A 369 23.40 -4.32 -7.49
CA HIS A 369 24.55 -4.62 -6.65
C HIS A 369 24.31 -4.25 -5.18
N GLY A 370 23.76 -3.06 -4.92
CA GLY A 370 23.39 -2.59 -3.58
C GLY A 370 22.41 -3.53 -2.89
N ARG A 371 21.36 -3.96 -3.61
CA ARG A 371 20.38 -4.93 -3.07
C ARG A 371 21.02 -6.26 -2.67
N LEU A 372 21.98 -6.76 -3.44
CA LEU A 372 22.71 -7.98 -3.12
C LEU A 372 23.58 -7.78 -1.86
N LEU A 373 24.29 -6.66 -1.77
CA LEU A 373 25.13 -6.37 -0.61
C LEU A 373 24.33 -6.15 0.68
N ASP A 374 23.22 -5.42 0.61
CA ASP A 374 22.30 -5.21 1.73
C ASP A 374 21.81 -6.55 2.29
N ALA A 375 21.39 -7.46 1.41
CA ALA A 375 20.92 -8.78 1.81
C ALA A 375 22.04 -9.68 2.35
N ALA A 376 23.29 -9.45 1.94
CA ALA A 376 24.46 -10.11 2.47
C ALA A 376 25.01 -9.45 3.75
N ASN A 377 24.35 -8.40 4.28
CA ASN A 377 24.81 -7.58 5.40
C ASN A 377 26.24 -7.05 5.22
N CYS A 378 26.58 -6.62 4.00
CA CYS A 378 27.90 -6.09 3.66
C CYS A 378 27.80 -4.63 3.21
N GLU A 379 28.70 -3.78 3.69
CA GLU A 379 28.74 -2.38 3.27
C GLU A 379 29.41 -2.21 1.89
N VAL A 380 28.90 -1.26 1.10
CA VAL A 380 29.48 -0.88 -0.19
C VAL A 380 30.83 -0.18 0.05
N GLN A 381 31.93 -0.87 -0.21
CA GLN A 381 33.27 -0.29 0.01
C GLN A 381 33.68 0.72 -1.08
N ASN A 382 33.18 0.57 -2.32
CA ASN A 382 33.50 1.44 -3.44
C ASN A 382 32.30 1.58 -4.40
N LYS A 383 31.97 2.82 -4.81
CA LYS A 383 30.95 3.04 -5.84
C LYS A 383 31.50 2.73 -7.24
N PRO A 384 30.83 1.90 -8.04
CA PRO A 384 31.27 1.63 -9.39
C PRO A 384 31.17 2.89 -10.26
N ASN A 385 32.17 3.10 -11.12
CA ASN A 385 32.18 4.24 -12.05
C ASN A 385 32.00 3.82 -13.53
N THR A 386 31.86 2.53 -13.81
CA THR A 386 31.56 2.00 -15.14
C THR A 386 30.66 0.78 -15.05
N LEU A 387 29.86 0.55 -16.10
CA LEU A 387 28.95 -0.60 -16.19
C LEU A 387 29.71 -1.95 -16.11
N MET A 388 30.91 -2.01 -16.69
CA MET A 388 31.73 -3.21 -16.65
C MET A 388 32.19 -3.56 -15.24
N LYS A 389 32.59 -2.56 -14.44
CA LYS A 389 33.02 -2.75 -13.05
C LYS A 389 31.87 -3.18 -12.16
N VAL A 390 30.69 -2.57 -12.28
CA VAL A 390 29.55 -3.02 -11.47
C VAL A 390 29.16 -4.46 -11.83
N MET A 391 29.23 -4.86 -13.10
CA MET A 391 29.03 -6.26 -13.48
C MET A 391 30.06 -7.21 -12.86
N ASP A 392 31.35 -6.83 -12.82
CA ASP A 392 32.39 -7.61 -12.10
C ASP A 392 32.05 -7.75 -10.62
N MET A 393 31.69 -6.63 -9.97
CA MET A 393 31.35 -6.60 -8.55
C MET A 393 30.11 -7.44 -8.25
N ILE A 394 29.09 -7.42 -9.12
CA ILE A 394 27.92 -8.29 -9.01
C ILE A 394 28.35 -9.76 -9.12
N CYS A 395 29.13 -10.14 -10.14
CA CYS A 395 29.56 -11.52 -10.30
C CYS A 395 30.37 -12.01 -9.08
N GLU A 396 31.28 -11.17 -8.57
CA GLU A 396 32.02 -11.46 -7.33
C GLU A 396 31.07 -11.64 -6.13
N THR A 397 30.13 -10.71 -5.94
CA THR A 397 29.17 -10.74 -4.83
C THR A 397 28.29 -11.99 -4.89
N LEU A 398 27.79 -12.33 -6.08
CA LEU A 398 26.98 -13.52 -6.31
C LEU A 398 27.73 -14.78 -5.89
N ASN A 399 28.96 -14.97 -6.36
CA ASN A 399 29.73 -16.19 -6.08
C ASN A 399 30.37 -16.22 -4.68
N ARG A 400 30.48 -15.07 -4.01
CA ARG A 400 30.99 -14.98 -2.65
C ARG A 400 29.92 -15.28 -1.59
N PHE A 401 28.70 -14.80 -1.79
CA PHE A 401 27.66 -14.82 -0.74
C PHE A 401 26.47 -15.71 -1.07
N TYR A 402 26.27 -16.09 -2.32
CA TYR A 402 25.09 -16.85 -2.75
C TYR A 402 25.49 -18.23 -3.25
N SER A 403 24.74 -19.23 -2.80
CA SER A 403 24.92 -20.62 -3.20
C SER A 403 23.56 -21.29 -3.41
N ASN A 404 23.43 -22.09 -4.47
CA ASN A 404 22.18 -22.74 -4.88
C ASN A 404 21.02 -21.72 -4.96
N THR A 405 21.27 -20.58 -5.60
CA THR A 405 20.38 -19.41 -5.60
C THR A 405 19.91 -19.07 -7.01
N TYR A 406 18.64 -18.74 -7.17
CA TYR A 406 18.10 -18.12 -8.37
C TYR A 406 17.83 -16.64 -8.11
N LEU A 407 18.41 -15.78 -8.94
CA LEU A 407 18.07 -14.37 -9.02
C LEU A 407 16.85 -14.20 -9.92
N VAL A 408 15.71 -13.86 -9.33
CA VAL A 408 14.46 -13.60 -10.05
C VAL A 408 14.35 -12.11 -10.32
N MET A 409 14.34 -11.74 -11.59
CA MET A 409 14.16 -10.36 -12.04
C MET A 409 12.71 -10.16 -12.49
N GLU A 410 11.97 -9.37 -11.72
CA GLU A 410 10.56 -9.05 -11.98
C GLU A 410 10.41 -7.74 -12.76
N GLU A 411 9.30 -7.66 -13.52
CA GLU A 411 8.91 -6.47 -14.30
C GLU A 411 10.02 -5.90 -15.19
N MET A 412 10.78 -6.78 -15.83
CA MET A 412 11.78 -6.37 -16.82
C MET A 412 11.11 -5.50 -17.91
N PRO A 413 11.52 -4.24 -18.09
CA PRO A 413 10.96 -3.37 -19.11
C PRO A 413 11.39 -3.91 -20.48
N ILE A 414 10.44 -4.48 -21.22
CA ILE A 414 10.61 -4.88 -22.62
C ILE A 414 9.61 -4.07 -23.45
N GLY A 415 10.11 -3.21 -24.33
CA GLY A 415 9.30 -2.55 -25.36
C GLY A 415 9.32 -1.02 -25.33
N THR A 416 9.50 -0.44 -26.53
CA THR A 416 9.41 1.00 -26.89
C THR A 416 10.44 1.95 -26.26
N GLY A 417 11.72 1.64 -26.46
CA GLY A 417 12.80 2.62 -26.32
C GLY A 417 14.10 2.05 -25.74
N LYS A 418 14.99 1.61 -26.63
CA LYS A 418 16.40 1.18 -26.38
C LYS A 418 16.60 -0.27 -25.86
N GLU A 419 17.00 -1.14 -26.78
CA GLU A 419 17.55 -2.49 -26.52
C GLU A 419 18.92 -2.49 -25.78
N ASN A 420 18.99 -2.10 -24.50
CA ASN A 420 20.25 -2.18 -23.74
C ASN A 420 20.17 -3.06 -22.48
N ILE A 421 19.07 -3.06 -21.71
CA ILE A 421 19.02 -3.82 -20.45
C ILE A 421 19.19 -5.31 -20.65
N PHE A 422 18.47 -5.90 -21.61
CA PHE A 422 18.60 -7.31 -21.94
C PHE A 422 20.03 -7.67 -22.34
N LYS A 423 20.66 -6.87 -23.22
CA LYS A 423 22.02 -7.11 -23.70
C LYS A 423 23.04 -7.05 -22.57
N HIS A 424 22.87 -6.11 -21.65
CA HIS A 424 23.75 -5.96 -20.49
C HIS A 424 23.55 -7.08 -19.47
N VAL A 425 22.30 -7.46 -19.18
CA VAL A 425 21.98 -8.59 -18.32
C VAL A 425 22.57 -9.87 -18.90
N PHE A 426 22.37 -10.12 -20.19
CA PHE A 426 22.95 -11.27 -20.87
C PHE A 426 24.48 -11.26 -20.84
N SER A 427 25.10 -10.10 -21.07
CA SER A 427 26.57 -9.94 -20.98
C SER A 427 27.07 -10.28 -19.58
N MET A 428 26.35 -9.88 -18.53
CA MET A 428 26.66 -10.24 -17.15
C MET A 428 26.51 -11.75 -16.90
N ILE A 429 25.46 -12.40 -17.41
CA ILE A 429 25.28 -13.86 -17.28
C ILE A 429 26.44 -14.61 -17.95
N LEU A 430 26.78 -14.22 -19.18
CA LEU A 430 27.91 -14.82 -19.89
C LEU A 430 29.21 -14.62 -19.13
N LYS A 431 29.46 -13.39 -18.66
CA LYS A 431 30.63 -13.05 -17.87
C LYS A 431 30.73 -13.89 -16.60
N ASN A 432 29.63 -14.03 -15.86
CA ASN A 432 29.56 -14.89 -14.68
C ASN A 432 29.90 -16.34 -15.03
N SER A 433 29.34 -16.87 -16.13
CA SER A 433 29.62 -18.25 -16.56
C SER A 433 31.07 -18.50 -17.00
N MET A 434 31.74 -17.47 -17.53
CA MET A 434 33.15 -17.55 -17.95
C MET A 434 34.12 -17.37 -16.77
N GLN A 435 33.83 -16.41 -15.87
CA GLN A 435 34.68 -16.11 -14.71
C GLN A 435 34.50 -17.12 -13.58
N TYR A 436 33.30 -17.69 -13.43
CA TYR A 436 32.94 -18.60 -12.35
C TYR A 436 32.24 -19.86 -12.92
N PRO A 437 32.98 -20.80 -13.53
CA PRO A 437 32.41 -22.02 -14.12
C PRO A 437 31.65 -22.91 -13.12
N ASP A 438 32.06 -22.88 -11.85
CA ASP A 438 31.44 -23.63 -10.74
C ASP A 438 30.30 -22.86 -10.04
N SER A 439 29.88 -21.72 -10.60
CA SER A 439 28.80 -20.91 -10.04
C SER A 439 27.53 -21.75 -9.84
N THR A 440 26.92 -21.62 -8.66
CA THR A 440 25.62 -22.23 -8.33
C THR A 440 24.49 -21.21 -8.33
N VAL A 441 24.73 -20.05 -8.96
CA VAL A 441 23.78 -18.97 -9.11
C VAL A 441 23.22 -18.97 -10.53
N ASN A 442 21.90 -19.01 -10.62
CA ASN A 442 21.15 -18.98 -11.88
C ASN A 442 20.22 -17.76 -11.93
N PHE A 443 19.74 -17.44 -13.13
CA PHE A 443 18.90 -16.27 -13.36
C PHE A 443 17.54 -16.66 -13.91
N CYS A 444 16.49 -16.06 -13.36
CA CYS A 444 15.10 -16.20 -13.78
C CYS A 444 14.55 -14.83 -14.17
N PHE A 445 13.85 -14.76 -15.30
CA PHE A 445 13.27 -13.52 -15.83
C PHE A 445 11.78 -13.71 -16.08
N THR A 446 11.00 -12.65 -15.87
CA THR A 446 9.59 -12.60 -16.26
C THR A 446 9.26 -11.33 -17.04
N SER A 447 8.52 -11.45 -18.15
CA SER A 447 8.13 -10.31 -18.99
C SER A 447 6.75 -10.46 -19.62
N ILE A 448 6.15 -9.36 -20.07
CA ILE A 448 4.88 -9.37 -20.82
C ILE A 448 5.14 -9.73 -22.30
N GLY A 449 6.07 -9.02 -22.96
CA GLY A 449 6.44 -9.28 -24.34
C GLY A 449 7.45 -10.43 -24.52
N ASP A 450 7.51 -10.98 -25.74
CA ASP A 450 8.53 -11.95 -26.14
C ASP A 450 9.91 -11.26 -26.21
N PRO A 451 10.87 -11.66 -25.36
CA PRO A 451 12.21 -11.10 -25.41
C PRO A 451 12.93 -11.38 -26.74
N LYS A 452 12.57 -12.41 -27.51
CA LYS A 452 13.25 -12.77 -28.77
C LYS A 452 13.08 -11.72 -29.87
N GLU A 453 11.95 -11.01 -29.88
CA GLU A 453 11.69 -9.95 -30.87
C GLU A 453 12.70 -8.80 -30.76
N SER A 454 13.24 -8.57 -29.56
CA SER A 454 14.22 -7.51 -29.26
C SER A 454 15.69 -7.95 -29.45
N VAL A 455 15.93 -9.17 -29.98
CA VAL A 455 17.26 -9.79 -29.95
C VAL A 455 17.57 -10.64 -31.19
N LEU A 456 16.89 -10.37 -32.32
CA LEU A 456 16.98 -11.13 -33.58
C LEU A 456 18.41 -11.40 -34.11
N SER A 457 19.42 -10.61 -33.71
CA SER A 457 20.82 -10.78 -34.13
C SER A 457 21.73 -11.53 -33.14
N ILE A 458 21.31 -11.77 -31.89
CA ILE A 458 22.12 -12.41 -30.82
C ILE A 458 21.47 -13.72 -30.33
N ALA A 459 20.20 -13.97 -30.69
CA ALA A 459 19.35 -15.03 -30.15
C ALA A 459 19.96 -16.45 -30.24
N GLU A 460 20.72 -16.78 -31.30
CA GLU A 460 21.30 -18.12 -31.47
C GLU A 460 22.32 -18.46 -30.37
N LYS A 461 23.21 -17.52 -29.99
CA LYS A 461 24.16 -17.71 -28.88
C LYS A 461 23.51 -17.59 -27.50
N ILE A 462 22.36 -16.92 -27.42
CA ILE A 462 21.60 -16.73 -26.18
C ILE A 462 20.79 -17.97 -25.82
N GLY A 463 20.19 -18.63 -26.81
CA GLY A 463 19.37 -19.83 -26.61
C GLY A 463 20.13 -20.99 -25.97
N GLU A 464 21.46 -21.04 -26.09
CA GLU A 464 22.31 -22.03 -25.41
C GLU A 464 22.45 -21.80 -23.90
N LYS A 465 22.14 -20.59 -23.40
CA LYS A 465 22.36 -20.19 -22.00
C LYS A 465 21.09 -19.79 -21.25
N ILE A 466 20.01 -19.49 -21.97
CA ILE A 466 18.70 -19.13 -21.41
C ILE A 466 17.62 -19.97 -22.09
N HIS A 467 16.82 -20.68 -21.30
CA HIS A 467 15.62 -21.35 -21.79
C HIS A 467 14.46 -20.36 -21.79
N PHE A 468 13.93 -20.07 -22.98
CA PHE A 468 12.74 -19.24 -23.15
C PHE A 468 11.49 -20.11 -23.03
N MET A 469 10.60 -19.73 -22.12
CA MET A 469 9.33 -20.39 -21.85
C MET A 469 8.17 -19.43 -22.09
N GLU A 470 7.36 -19.73 -23.09
CA GLU A 470 6.11 -19.01 -23.32
C GLU A 470 5.04 -19.55 -22.35
N VAL A 471 4.41 -18.63 -21.62
CA VAL A 471 3.25 -18.91 -20.77
C VAL A 471 2.02 -18.41 -21.51
N SER A 472 1.36 -19.34 -22.19
CA SER A 472 0.13 -19.08 -22.95
C SER A 472 -1.08 -18.91 -22.03
N GLU A 473 -2.19 -18.46 -22.63
CA GLU A 473 -3.51 -18.50 -21.99
C GLU A 473 -3.83 -19.87 -21.40
N TRP A 474 -4.63 -19.89 -20.33
CA TRP A 474 -4.99 -21.13 -19.67
C TRP A 474 -6.06 -21.87 -20.47
N GLU A 475 -5.94 -23.20 -20.53
CA GLU A 475 -6.99 -24.03 -21.10
C GLU A 475 -8.26 -23.92 -20.26
N GLU A 476 -9.41 -24.04 -20.92
CA GLU A 476 -10.70 -23.93 -20.23
C GLU A 476 -10.84 -24.99 -19.13
N SER A 477 -10.32 -26.20 -19.36
CA SER A 477 -10.27 -27.27 -18.34
C SER A 477 -9.50 -26.85 -17.09
N ASP A 478 -8.36 -26.17 -17.25
CA ASP A 478 -7.53 -25.70 -16.14
C ASP A 478 -8.24 -24.58 -15.38
N MET A 479 -8.93 -23.69 -16.09
CA MET A 479 -9.74 -22.63 -15.47
C MET A 479 -10.86 -23.21 -14.61
N LYS A 480 -11.53 -24.27 -15.10
CA LYS A 480 -12.58 -24.98 -14.35
C LYS A 480 -12.00 -25.65 -13.09
N LEU A 481 -10.85 -26.32 -13.21
CA LEU A 481 -10.16 -26.92 -12.07
C LEU A 481 -9.75 -25.87 -11.03
N LEU A 482 -9.19 -24.73 -11.47
CA LEU A 482 -8.83 -23.64 -10.58
C LEU A 482 -10.06 -23.07 -9.85
N LEU A 483 -11.17 -22.86 -10.55
CA LEU A 483 -12.41 -22.39 -9.93
C LEU A 483 -12.91 -23.38 -8.86
N ASN A 484 -12.89 -24.68 -9.16
CA ASN A 484 -13.27 -25.72 -8.18
C ASN A 484 -12.38 -25.69 -6.93
N ILE A 485 -11.05 -25.61 -7.09
CA ILE A 485 -10.12 -25.50 -5.94
C ILE A 485 -10.49 -24.32 -5.04
N MET A 486 -10.78 -23.16 -5.64
CA MET A 486 -11.14 -21.97 -4.88
C MET A 486 -12.50 -22.11 -4.19
N LEU A 487 -13.50 -22.69 -4.88
CA LEU A 487 -14.84 -22.92 -4.34
C LEU A 487 -14.84 -23.95 -3.19
N ASP A 488 -14.08 -25.03 -3.35
CA ASP A 488 -13.92 -26.06 -2.33
C ASP A 488 -13.26 -25.50 -1.07
N ALA A 489 -12.22 -24.66 -1.23
CA ALA A 489 -11.56 -23.99 -0.12
C ALA A 489 -12.56 -23.20 0.74
N ILE A 490 -13.49 -22.49 0.11
CA ILE A 490 -14.49 -21.70 0.82
C ILE A 490 -15.80 -22.45 1.10
N LYS A 491 -15.87 -23.75 0.79
CA LYS A 491 -17.07 -24.58 0.93
C LYS A 491 -18.30 -23.98 0.24
N CYS A 492 -18.09 -23.38 -0.93
CA CYS A 492 -19.12 -22.75 -1.74
C CYS A 492 -19.48 -23.63 -2.93
N LYS A 493 -20.75 -23.67 -3.32
CA LYS A 493 -21.21 -24.32 -4.56
C LYS A 493 -21.88 -23.30 -5.45
N LEU A 494 -21.52 -23.30 -6.73
CA LEU A 494 -22.19 -22.50 -7.76
C LEU A 494 -23.10 -23.40 -8.59
N SER A 495 -24.21 -22.86 -9.09
CA SER A 495 -24.95 -23.52 -10.18
C SER A 495 -24.06 -23.59 -11.43
N GLN A 496 -24.36 -24.54 -12.31
CA GLN A 496 -23.59 -24.73 -13.55
C GLN A 496 -23.56 -23.46 -14.40
N GLU A 497 -24.69 -22.75 -14.49
CA GLU A 497 -24.82 -21.48 -15.21
C GLU A 497 -23.83 -20.41 -14.73
N TYR A 498 -23.76 -20.15 -13.41
CA TYR A 498 -22.85 -19.13 -12.86
C TYR A 498 -21.39 -19.57 -12.87
N PHE A 499 -21.16 -20.87 -12.72
CA PHE A 499 -19.84 -21.45 -12.89
C PHE A 499 -19.31 -21.16 -14.30
N ASP A 500 -20.09 -21.48 -15.33
CA ASP A 500 -19.72 -21.24 -16.73
C ASP A 500 -19.61 -19.74 -17.05
N ALA A 501 -20.44 -18.89 -16.43
CA ALA A 501 -20.34 -17.44 -16.58
C ALA A 501 -19.03 -16.87 -16.02
N LEU A 502 -18.53 -17.34 -14.87
CA LEU A 502 -17.21 -16.93 -14.35
C LEU A 502 -16.07 -17.39 -15.25
N ILE A 503 -16.15 -18.62 -15.76
CA ILE A 503 -15.17 -19.16 -16.69
C ILE A 503 -15.13 -18.31 -17.96
N LYS A 504 -16.29 -17.97 -18.53
CA LYS A 504 -16.37 -17.08 -19.69
C LYS A 504 -15.82 -15.68 -19.39
N PHE A 505 -16.19 -15.08 -18.25
CA PHE A 505 -15.71 -13.77 -17.83
C PHE A 505 -14.19 -13.71 -17.69
N SER A 506 -13.59 -14.79 -17.20
CA SER A 506 -12.15 -14.85 -16.98
C SER A 506 -11.33 -14.69 -18.26
N ALA A 507 -11.92 -14.98 -19.44
CA ALA A 507 -11.25 -14.95 -20.73
C ALA A 507 -9.89 -15.68 -20.67
N ARG A 508 -9.88 -16.90 -20.13
CA ARG A 508 -8.68 -17.77 -19.98
C ARG A 508 -7.54 -17.15 -19.17
N ASN A 509 -7.85 -16.16 -18.32
CA ASN A 509 -6.90 -15.48 -17.45
C ASN A 509 -7.20 -15.78 -15.97
N PRO A 510 -6.30 -16.47 -15.24
CA PRO A 510 -6.54 -16.89 -13.86
C PRO A 510 -6.63 -15.70 -12.89
N ARG A 511 -5.93 -14.59 -13.14
CA ARG A 511 -6.06 -13.37 -12.34
C ARG A 511 -7.48 -12.80 -12.47
N LYS A 512 -8.03 -12.73 -13.69
CA LYS A 512 -9.41 -12.28 -13.91
C LYS A 512 -10.43 -13.21 -13.27
N LEU A 513 -10.22 -14.53 -13.31
CA LEU A 513 -11.08 -15.51 -12.64
C LEU A 513 -11.10 -15.28 -11.12
N LYS A 514 -9.92 -15.13 -10.50
CA LYS A 514 -9.75 -14.84 -9.07
C LYS A 514 -10.44 -13.53 -8.68
N THR A 515 -10.26 -12.47 -9.47
CA THR A 515 -10.97 -11.20 -9.27
C THR A 515 -12.48 -11.38 -9.39
N GLY A 516 -12.96 -12.10 -10.41
CA GLY A 516 -14.39 -12.35 -10.61
C GLY A 516 -15.04 -13.09 -9.45
N LEU A 517 -14.34 -14.09 -8.88
CA LEU A 517 -14.80 -14.81 -7.69
C LEU A 517 -14.77 -13.94 -6.44
N ARG A 518 -13.72 -13.11 -6.24
CA ARG A 518 -13.65 -12.13 -5.15
C ARG A 518 -14.80 -11.16 -5.18
N ASP A 519 -15.04 -10.54 -6.34
CA ASP A 519 -16.12 -9.59 -6.53
C ASP A 519 -17.49 -10.23 -6.22
N LEU A 520 -17.69 -11.48 -6.63
CA LEU A 520 -18.91 -12.24 -6.38
C LEU A 520 -19.12 -12.56 -4.90
N VAL A 521 -18.09 -13.07 -4.22
CA VAL A 521 -18.14 -13.40 -2.80
C VAL A 521 -18.35 -12.14 -1.97
N LEU A 522 -17.66 -11.04 -2.31
CA LEU A 522 -17.90 -9.74 -1.71
C LEU A 522 -19.34 -9.30 -1.93
N PHE A 523 -19.84 -9.33 -3.17
CA PHE A 523 -21.23 -8.96 -3.48
C PHE A 523 -22.24 -9.76 -2.64
N ALA A 524 -22.04 -11.07 -2.50
CA ALA A 524 -22.92 -11.93 -1.72
C ALA A 524 -22.86 -11.68 -0.20
N GLN A 525 -21.74 -11.20 0.34
CA GLN A 525 -21.60 -10.83 1.75
C GLN A 525 -22.32 -9.52 2.13
N PHE A 526 -22.69 -8.70 1.14
CA PHE A 526 -23.31 -7.38 1.36
C PHE A 526 -24.83 -7.35 1.16
N LYS A 527 -25.47 -8.48 0.85
CA LYS A 527 -26.92 -8.56 0.62
C LYS A 527 -27.59 -9.39 1.70
N ASP A 528 -28.65 -8.84 2.31
CA ASP A 528 -29.57 -9.58 3.19
C ASP A 528 -30.52 -10.46 2.38
N GLN A 529 -29.96 -11.31 1.53
CA GLN A 529 -30.66 -12.21 0.62
C GLN A 529 -29.94 -13.57 0.63
N SER A 530 -30.57 -14.62 0.11
CA SER A 530 -29.87 -15.90 -0.03
C SER A 530 -28.62 -15.72 -0.89
N PHE A 531 -27.57 -16.50 -0.62
CA PHE A 531 -26.34 -16.49 -1.43
C PHE A 531 -26.67 -16.66 -2.92
N GLU A 532 -27.64 -17.53 -3.24
CA GLU A 532 -28.14 -17.77 -4.60
C GLU A 532 -28.86 -16.57 -5.24
N ALA A 533 -29.66 -15.82 -4.48
CA ALA A 533 -30.28 -14.58 -4.99
C ALA A 533 -29.23 -13.47 -5.22
N SER A 534 -28.22 -13.41 -4.35
CA SER A 534 -27.10 -12.47 -4.48
C SER A 534 -26.21 -12.82 -5.68
N MET A 535 -25.99 -14.12 -5.91
CA MET A 535 -25.35 -14.63 -7.11
C MET A 535 -26.12 -14.16 -8.35
N HIS A 536 -27.41 -14.50 -8.46
CA HIS A 536 -28.24 -14.10 -9.60
C HIS A 536 -28.15 -12.60 -9.89
N GLN A 537 -28.31 -11.77 -8.86
CA GLN A 537 -28.25 -10.32 -9.01
C GLN A 537 -26.85 -9.81 -9.43
N TYR A 538 -25.76 -10.40 -8.92
CA TYR A 538 -24.41 -10.06 -9.36
C TYR A 538 -24.22 -10.37 -10.85
N PHE A 539 -24.64 -11.56 -11.28
CA PHE A 539 -24.47 -11.96 -12.67
C PHE A 539 -25.35 -11.14 -13.60
N GLU A 540 -26.60 -10.83 -13.24
CA GLU A 540 -27.45 -9.92 -14.01
C GLU A 540 -26.85 -8.52 -14.14
N ASN A 541 -26.32 -7.96 -13.04
CA ASN A 541 -25.74 -6.62 -13.04
C ASN A 541 -24.44 -6.54 -13.84
N LYS A 542 -23.61 -7.59 -13.79
CA LYS A 542 -22.27 -7.58 -14.38
C LYS A 542 -22.23 -8.11 -15.82
N PHE A 543 -23.17 -8.98 -16.18
CA PHE A 543 -23.19 -9.68 -17.47
C PHE A 543 -24.48 -9.52 -18.28
N GLY A 544 -25.48 -8.80 -17.75
CA GLY A 544 -26.84 -8.74 -18.31
C GLY A 544 -27.65 -9.98 -17.98
N HIS A 545 -28.90 -10.08 -18.43
CA HIS A 545 -29.72 -11.28 -18.21
C HIS A 545 -28.98 -12.52 -18.73
N VAL A 546 -28.49 -13.34 -17.79
CA VAL A 546 -28.07 -14.71 -18.06
C VAL A 546 -29.39 -15.50 -18.18
N LYS A 547 -29.58 -16.19 -19.30
CA LYS A 547 -30.85 -16.84 -19.67
C LYS A 547 -30.80 -18.33 -19.42
#